data_AF-A0A9X8ZC56-F1
#
_entry.id   AF-A0A9X8ZC56-F1
#
_cell.length_a   1.000
_cell.length_b   1.000
_cell.length_c   1.000
_cell.angle_alpha   90.00
_cell.angle_beta   90.00
_cell.angle_gamma   90.00
#
_symmetry.space_group_name_H-M   'P 1'
#
loop_
_entity.id
_entity.type
_entity.pdbx_description
1 polymer ?
#
loop_
_entity_poly.entity_id
_entity_poly.type
_entity_poly.pdbx_seq_one_letter_code
_entity_poly.pdbx_strand_id
1 'polypeptide(L)'
;MGIFIVFIFCLSIVFSLLHLFHCLPWFREQNEGIKQNLEKEKGISILVPCYNEQGIIETSIKSMKSLSYSQFEVIYINDGSNDKTMNLFHKFLKLKPCSKSALRKLSHEKVENFYQSKLYPNIYVIDKKNGG
;
A
#
# COMPACT_ATOMS: atom_id res chain seq x y z
N MET A 1 43.94 39.63 -1.33
CA MET A 1 43.43 38.59 -0.42
C MET A 1 42.02 38.88 0.09
N GLY A 2 41.73 40.06 0.67
CA GLY A 2 40.38 40.37 1.20
C GLY A 2 39.24 40.30 0.16
N ILE A 3 39.42 40.88 -1.02
CA ILE A 3 38.41 40.86 -2.10
C ILE A 3 38.06 39.44 -2.57
N PHE A 4 39.05 38.55 -2.61
CA PHE A 4 38.85 37.15 -2.99
C PHE A 4 38.03 36.38 -1.94
N ILE A 5 38.29 36.64 -0.66
CA ILE A 5 37.54 36.04 0.46
C ILE A 5 36.08 36.53 0.45
N VAL A 6 35.86 37.84 0.22
CA VAL A 6 34.51 38.40 0.10
C VAL A 6 33.75 37.77 -1.08
N PHE A 7 34.42 37.56 -2.21
CA PHE A 7 33.81 36.90 -3.37
C PHE A 7 33.36 35.46 -3.06
N ILE A 8 34.22 34.65 -2.42
CA ILE A 8 33.86 33.28 -2.03
C ILE A 8 32.72 33.27 -1.02
N PHE A 9 32.73 34.18 -0.05
CA PHE A 9 31.69 34.30 0.95
C PHE A 9 30.33 34.63 0.32
N CYS A 10 30.30 35.60 -0.61
CA CYS A 10 29.11 35.93 -1.38
C CYS A 10 28.57 34.72 -2.18
N LEU A 11 29.46 33.97 -2.84
CA LEU A 11 29.08 32.80 -3.62
C LEU A 11 28.46 31.68 -2.74
N SER A 12 29.00 31.50 -1.53
CA SER A 12 28.52 30.54 -0.54
C SER A 12 27.09 30.86 -0.07
N ILE A 13 26.82 32.15 0.18
CA ILE A 13 25.50 32.63 0.59
C ILE A 13 24.50 32.48 -0.55
N VAL A 14 24.87 32.85 -1.78
CA VAL A 14 23.99 32.75 -2.95
C VAL A 14 23.55 31.31 -3.19
N PHE A 15 24.46 30.35 -3.12
CA PHE A 15 24.12 28.92 -3.29
C PHE A 15 23.14 28.43 -2.20
N SER A 16 23.37 28.83 -0.95
CA SER A 16 22.50 28.46 0.18
C SER A 16 21.11 29.08 0.06
N LEU A 17 21.02 30.33 -0.40
CA LEU A 17 19.75 30.99 -0.67
C LEU A 17 19.01 30.31 -1.83
N LEU A 18 19.69 29.97 -2.94
CA LEU A 18 19.09 29.25 -4.06
C LEU A 18 18.51 27.89 -3.63
N HIS A 19 19.24 27.14 -2.80
CA HIS A 19 18.73 25.87 -2.27
C HIS A 19 17.51 26.09 -1.36
N LEU A 20 17.53 27.12 -0.51
CA LEU A 20 16.39 27.47 0.32
C LEU A 20 15.17 27.86 -0.54
N PHE A 21 15.36 28.66 -1.60
CA PHE A 21 14.31 29.01 -2.56
C PHE A 21 13.74 27.79 -3.31
N HIS A 22 14.57 26.80 -3.64
CA HIS A 22 14.11 25.56 -4.26
C HIS A 22 13.35 24.65 -3.26
N CYS A 23 13.74 24.67 -1.98
CA CYS A 23 13.00 24.01 -0.90
C CYS A 23 11.75 24.77 -0.45
N LEU A 24 11.58 26.05 -0.83
CA LEU A 24 10.34 26.77 -0.55
C LEU A 24 9.19 26.08 -1.29
N PRO A 25 8.02 25.95 -0.64
CA PRO A 25 6.90 25.15 -1.13
C PRO A 25 6.28 25.63 -2.44
N TRP A 26 6.80 26.72 -3.02
CA TRP A 26 6.40 27.23 -4.32
C TRP A 26 6.90 26.35 -5.49
N PHE A 27 8.02 25.63 -5.32
CA PHE A 27 8.51 24.58 -6.23
C PHE A 27 8.27 23.16 -5.72
N ARG A 28 7.68 23.01 -4.53
CA ARG A 28 7.17 21.71 -4.08
C ARG A 28 5.96 21.42 -4.95
N GLU A 29 6.23 20.74 -6.06
CA GLU A 29 5.31 20.32 -7.10
C GLU A 29 3.89 20.21 -6.55
N GLN A 30 3.10 21.20 -6.92
CA GLN A 30 1.76 21.44 -6.43
C GLN A 30 0.86 20.31 -6.92
N ASN A 31 0.91 19.19 -6.22
CA ASN A 31 0.32 17.94 -6.65
C ASN A 31 0.91 17.50 -8.01
N GLU A 32 1.25 16.23 -8.14
CA GLU A 32 0.88 15.56 -9.38
C GLU A 32 -0.64 15.71 -9.45
N GLY A 33 -1.11 16.84 -10.00
CA GLY A 33 -2.47 17.00 -10.44
C GLY A 33 -2.59 15.92 -11.49
N ILE A 34 -3.02 14.73 -11.05
CA ILE A 34 -3.40 13.62 -11.89
C ILE A 34 -4.21 14.30 -12.99
N LYS A 35 -3.64 14.36 -14.19
CA LYS A 35 -4.40 14.71 -15.38
C LYS A 35 -5.49 13.66 -15.37
N GLN A 36 -6.64 14.02 -14.82
CA GLN A 36 -7.84 13.21 -14.92
C GLN A 36 -8.28 13.33 -16.37
N ASN A 37 -7.53 12.68 -17.26
CA ASN A 37 -8.20 11.95 -18.29
C ASN A 37 -9.17 11.05 -17.53
N LEU A 38 -10.46 11.30 -17.72
CA LEU A 38 -11.57 10.45 -17.31
C LEU A 38 -11.50 9.09 -18.05
N GLU A 39 -10.31 8.56 -18.28
CA GLU A 39 -10.13 7.15 -18.55
C GLU A 39 -10.51 6.44 -17.26
N LYS A 40 -11.62 5.70 -17.34
CA LYS A 40 -12.09 4.81 -16.30
C LYS A 40 -10.89 4.03 -15.75
N GLU A 41 -10.61 4.23 -14.47
CA GLU A 41 -9.51 3.55 -13.78
C GLU A 41 -9.52 2.05 -14.08
N LYS A 42 -8.36 1.50 -14.48
CA LYS A 42 -8.23 0.08 -14.76
C LYS A 42 -8.37 -0.71 -13.45
N GLY A 43 -9.02 -1.86 -13.50
CA GLY A 43 -9.12 -2.72 -12.32
C GLY A 43 -7.73 -3.17 -11.82
N ILE A 44 -7.43 -2.93 -10.55
CA ILE A 44 -6.19 -3.37 -9.89
C ILE A 44 -6.54 -4.42 -8.82
N SER A 45 -5.81 -5.54 -8.82
CA SER A 45 -5.88 -6.54 -7.74
C SER A 45 -4.58 -6.51 -6.94
N ILE A 46 -4.68 -6.16 -5.66
CA ILE A 46 -3.54 -6.08 -4.73
C ILE A 46 -3.48 -7.40 -3.97
N LEU A 47 -2.43 -8.18 -4.19
CA LEU A 47 -2.17 -9.42 -3.46
C LEU A 47 -1.26 -9.13 -2.27
N VAL A 48 -1.68 -9.49 -1.07
CA VAL A 48 -0.91 -9.27 0.16
C VAL A 48 -0.62 -10.60 0.84
N PRO A 49 0.59 -11.17 0.69
CA PRO A 49 0.98 -12.37 1.44
C PRO A 49 1.08 -12.05 2.93
N CYS A 50 0.65 -12.96 3.78
CA CYS A 50 0.66 -12.79 5.24
C CYS A 50 1.12 -14.09 5.92
N TYR A 51 2.24 -14.03 6.63
CA TYR A 51 2.67 -15.09 7.53
C TYR A 51 3.18 -14.47 8.84
N ASN A 52 2.44 -14.70 9.93
CA ASN A 52 2.72 -14.15 11.25
C ASN A 52 2.77 -12.60 11.30
N GLU A 53 1.78 -11.94 10.70
CA GLU A 53 1.70 -10.50 10.52
C GLU A 53 0.84 -9.77 11.56
N GLN A 54 0.59 -10.38 12.73
CA GLN A 54 -0.33 -9.82 13.74
C GLN A 54 -0.05 -8.36 14.15
N GLY A 55 1.22 -7.92 14.06
CA GLY A 55 1.62 -6.56 14.42
C GLY A 55 1.29 -5.50 13.36
N ILE A 56 1.06 -5.90 12.11
CA ILE A 56 1.01 -4.98 10.96
C ILE A 56 -0.35 -5.00 10.25
N ILE A 57 -1.15 -6.06 10.42
CA ILE A 57 -2.47 -6.23 9.77
C ILE A 57 -3.38 -5.02 9.94
N GLU A 58 -3.49 -4.47 11.14
CA GLU A 58 -4.38 -3.33 11.39
C GLU A 58 -3.96 -2.11 10.56
N THR A 59 -2.66 -1.80 10.54
CA THR A 59 -2.11 -0.70 9.76
C THR A 59 -2.25 -0.95 8.27
N SER A 60 -1.99 -2.18 7.81
CA SER A 60 -2.18 -2.59 6.41
C SER A 60 -3.62 -2.35 5.94
N ILE A 61 -4.62 -2.81 6.72
CA ILE A 61 -6.04 -2.60 6.39
C ILE A 61 -6.38 -1.10 6.34
N LYS A 62 -5.85 -0.29 7.28
CA LYS A 62 -6.05 1.16 7.28
C LYS A 62 -5.45 1.82 6.03
N SER A 63 -4.25 1.40 5.61
CA SER A 63 -3.60 1.91 4.40
C SER A 63 -4.40 1.58 3.15
N MET A 64 -4.91 0.35 3.03
CA MET A 64 -5.76 -0.05 1.89
C MET A 64 -7.04 0.77 1.81
N LYS A 65 -7.61 1.19 2.95
CA LYS A 65 -8.78 2.07 2.99
C LYS A 65 -8.46 3.50 2.52
N SER A 66 -7.22 3.95 2.70
CA SER A 66 -6.80 5.31 2.31
C SER A 66 -6.44 5.47 0.83
N LEU A 67 -6.50 4.40 0.04
CA LEU A 67 -6.22 4.45 -1.39
C LEU A 67 -7.24 5.34 -2.12
N SER A 68 -6.76 6.41 -2.75
CA SER A 68 -7.54 7.25 -3.68
C SER A 68 -7.62 6.59 -5.06
N TYR A 69 -8.15 5.37 -5.11
CA TYR A 69 -8.41 4.60 -6.33
C TYR A 69 -9.76 3.91 -6.20
N SER A 70 -10.62 4.02 -7.20
CA SER A 70 -12.00 3.53 -7.17
C SER A 70 -12.15 2.08 -7.63
N GLN A 71 -11.26 1.59 -8.51
CA GLN A 71 -11.37 0.25 -9.11
C GLN A 71 -10.27 -0.68 -8.60
N PHE A 72 -10.29 -1.03 -7.32
CA PHE A 72 -9.35 -2.00 -6.76
C PHE A 72 -9.99 -3.07 -5.87
N GLU A 73 -9.37 -4.23 -5.82
CA GLU A 73 -9.61 -5.26 -4.82
C GLU A 73 -8.32 -5.60 -4.08
N VAL A 74 -8.45 -6.03 -2.82
CA VAL A 74 -7.33 -6.48 -2.00
C VAL A 74 -7.58 -7.92 -1.59
N ILE A 75 -6.59 -8.78 -1.81
CA ILE A 75 -6.65 -10.20 -1.47
C ILE A 75 -5.50 -10.48 -0.51
N TYR A 76 -5.82 -10.58 0.78
CA TYR A 76 -4.89 -11.07 1.78
C TYR A 76 -4.77 -12.58 1.66
N ILE A 77 -3.55 -13.09 1.64
CA ILE A 77 -3.25 -14.52 1.52
C ILE A 77 -2.56 -14.94 2.81
N ASN A 78 -3.32 -15.47 3.75
CA ASN A 78 -2.78 -16.07 4.95
C ASN A 78 -2.09 -17.39 4.60
N ASP A 79 -0.77 -17.43 4.77
CA ASP A 79 0.07 -18.56 4.39
C ASP A 79 0.35 -19.48 5.58
N GLY A 80 -0.71 -19.95 6.24
CA GLY A 80 -0.61 -20.83 7.39
C GLY A 80 0.02 -20.18 8.62
N SER A 81 -0.30 -18.92 8.91
CA SER A 81 0.17 -18.23 10.13
C SER A 81 -0.19 -19.01 11.40
N ASN A 82 0.74 -19.02 12.37
CA ASN A 82 0.57 -19.69 13.66
C ASN A 82 0.28 -18.69 14.81
N ASP A 83 0.20 -17.40 14.50
CA ASP A 83 -0.07 -16.32 15.45
C ASP A 83 -1.53 -15.84 15.37
N LYS A 84 -1.81 -14.63 15.88
CA LYS A 84 -3.18 -14.07 15.88
C LYS A 84 -3.60 -13.44 14.55
N THR A 85 -2.84 -13.63 13.46
CA THR A 85 -3.11 -13.03 12.14
C THR A 85 -4.55 -13.28 11.68
N MET A 86 -4.99 -14.53 11.61
CA MET A 86 -6.35 -14.88 11.17
C MET A 86 -7.42 -14.34 12.13
N ASN A 87 -7.17 -14.38 13.43
CA ASN A 87 -8.10 -13.85 14.42
C ASN A 87 -8.30 -12.34 14.25
N LEU A 88 -7.24 -11.61 13.91
CA LEU A 88 -7.30 -10.18 13.62
C LEU A 88 -8.06 -9.90 12.33
N PHE A 89 -7.88 -10.70 11.28
CA PHE A 89 -8.71 -10.58 10.08
C PHE A 89 -10.19 -10.77 10.39
N HIS A 90 -10.57 -11.82 11.14
CA HIS A 90 -11.96 -12.00 11.58
C HIS A 90 -12.47 -10.80 12.39
N LYS A 91 -11.65 -10.26 13.28
CA LYS A 91 -11.99 -9.10 14.12
C LYS A 91 -12.24 -7.84 13.28
N PHE A 92 -11.31 -7.49 12.40
CA PHE A 92 -11.30 -6.20 11.69
C PHE A 92 -12.09 -6.20 10.39
N LEU A 93 -12.26 -7.34 9.72
CA LEU A 93 -12.94 -7.44 8.43
C LEU A 93 -14.34 -8.08 8.55
N LYS A 94 -14.67 -8.68 9.69
CA LYS A 94 -15.94 -9.41 9.90
C LYS A 94 -16.17 -10.41 8.78
N LEU A 95 -15.18 -11.28 8.60
CA LEU A 95 -15.12 -12.24 7.49
C LEU A 95 -16.37 -13.11 7.40
N LYS A 96 -16.87 -13.28 6.17
CA LYS A 96 -17.88 -14.25 5.81
C LYS A 96 -17.29 -15.26 4.83
N PRO A 97 -17.55 -16.57 4.99
CA PRO A 97 -17.16 -17.56 4.00
C PRO A 97 -17.74 -17.19 2.63
N CYS A 98 -16.94 -17.34 1.58
CA CYS A 98 -17.38 -17.15 0.21
C CYS A 98 -16.83 -18.28 -0.68
N SER A 99 -17.54 -18.59 -1.75
CA SER A 99 -17.06 -19.53 -2.76
C SER A 99 -16.64 -18.72 -3.99
N LYS A 100 -15.32 -18.67 -4.25
CA LYS A 100 -14.78 -18.22 -5.53
C LYS A 100 -14.04 -19.41 -6.18
N SER A 101 -14.29 -19.63 -7.46
CA SER A 101 -13.58 -20.67 -8.22
C SER A 101 -12.24 -20.13 -8.71
N ALA A 102 -11.15 -20.81 -8.38
CA ALA A 102 -9.85 -20.53 -8.97
C ALA A 102 -9.76 -21.10 -10.39
N LEU A 103 -9.05 -20.43 -11.29
CA LEU A 103 -8.73 -20.94 -12.63
C LEU A 103 -7.68 -22.08 -12.62
N ARG A 104 -7.15 -22.44 -11.44
CA ARG A 104 -6.16 -23.50 -11.17
C ARG A 104 -4.91 -23.46 -12.06
N LYS A 105 -4.48 -22.26 -12.48
CA LYS A 105 -3.28 -22.07 -13.33
C LYS A 105 -1.95 -22.00 -12.58
N LEU A 106 -1.98 -21.80 -11.26
CA LEU A 106 -0.78 -21.59 -10.45
C LEU A 106 -0.58 -22.77 -9.50
N SER A 107 0.68 -23.19 -9.32
CA SER A 107 1.05 -24.12 -8.25
C SER A 107 1.01 -23.39 -6.91
N HIS A 108 0.27 -23.94 -5.95
CA HIS A 108 0.16 -23.42 -4.60
C HIS A 108 -0.30 -24.54 -3.66
N GLU A 109 0.07 -24.41 -2.39
CA GLU A 109 -0.44 -25.29 -1.35
C GLU A 109 -1.96 -25.18 -1.18
N LYS A 110 -2.53 -26.23 -0.58
CA LYS A 110 -3.98 -26.38 -0.42
C LYS A 110 -4.58 -25.14 0.23
N VAL A 111 -5.53 -24.50 -0.47
CA VAL A 111 -6.40 -23.48 0.13
C VAL A 111 -7.45 -24.16 1.00
N GLU A 112 -7.52 -23.75 2.25
CA GLU A 112 -8.46 -24.29 3.23
C GLU A 112 -9.78 -23.53 3.19
N ASN A 113 -9.73 -22.19 3.18
CA ASN A 113 -10.92 -21.35 3.21
C ASN A 113 -10.77 -20.08 2.37
N PHE A 114 -11.90 -19.59 1.88
CA PHE A 114 -12.03 -18.29 1.23
C PHE A 114 -13.04 -17.44 1.98
N TYR A 115 -12.67 -16.19 2.22
CA TYR A 115 -13.50 -15.24 2.92
C TYR A 115 -13.61 -13.92 2.16
N GLN A 116 -14.76 -13.29 2.33
CA GLN A 116 -14.98 -11.90 1.94
C GLN A 116 -15.26 -11.07 3.19
N SER A 117 -14.70 -9.87 3.25
CA SER A 117 -14.99 -8.90 4.30
C SER A 117 -16.44 -8.43 4.21
N LYS A 118 -17.17 -8.46 5.32
CA LYS A 118 -18.53 -7.88 5.40
C LYS A 118 -18.47 -6.35 5.45
N LEU A 119 -17.39 -5.79 5.98
CA LEU A 119 -17.22 -4.35 6.14
C LEU A 119 -16.72 -3.67 4.85
N TYR A 120 -15.92 -4.38 4.06
CA TYR A 120 -15.25 -3.85 2.87
C TYR A 120 -15.39 -4.86 1.72
N PRO A 121 -16.41 -4.72 0.84
CA PRO A 121 -16.73 -5.73 -0.17
C PRO A 121 -15.61 -6.04 -1.18
N ASN A 122 -14.66 -5.12 -1.34
CA ASN A 122 -13.48 -5.27 -2.20
C ASN A 122 -12.29 -5.95 -1.51
N ILE A 123 -12.41 -6.35 -0.23
CA ILE A 123 -11.36 -7.05 0.51
C ILE A 123 -11.73 -8.52 0.69
N TYR A 124 -10.80 -9.39 0.30
CA TYR A 124 -10.88 -10.84 0.42
C TYR A 124 -9.72 -11.36 1.27
N VAL A 125 -9.96 -12.51 1.91
CA VAL A 125 -8.92 -13.23 2.65
C VAL A 125 -8.95 -14.69 2.18
N ILE A 126 -7.81 -15.18 1.74
CA ILE A 126 -7.55 -16.57 1.40
C ILE A 126 -6.76 -17.17 2.55
N ASP A 127 -7.23 -18.29 3.07
CA ASP A 127 -6.55 -19.04 4.11
C ASP A 127 -6.05 -20.36 3.52
N LYS A 128 -4.74 -20.54 3.46
CA LYS A 128 -4.11 -21.72 2.86
C LYS A 128 -3.06 -22.31 3.79
N LYS A 129 -2.68 -23.56 3.52
CA LYS A 129 -1.52 -24.19 4.16
C LYS A 129 -0.23 -23.48 3.76
N ASN A 130 0.70 -23.45 4.71
CA ASN A 130 2.03 -22.89 4.50
C ASN A 130 2.76 -23.66 3.37
N GLY A 131 3.21 -22.95 2.34
CA GLY A 131 3.83 -23.55 1.15
C GLY A 131 5.28 -23.20 0.84
N GLY A 132 5.86 -22.23 1.56
CA GLY A 132 7.18 -21.68 1.21
C GLY A 132 7.18 -20.80 -0.03
#